data_AF-D1YGZ7-F1
#
_entry.id   AF-D1YGZ7-F1
#
_cell.length_a   1.000
_cell.length_b   1.000
_cell.length_c   1.000
_cell.angle_alpha   90.00
_cell.angle_beta   90.00
_cell.angle_gamma   90.00
#
_symmetry.space_group_name_H-M   'P 1'
#
loop_
_entity.id
_entity.type
_entity.pdbx_description
1 polymer ?
#
loop_
_entity_poly.entity_id
_entity_poly.type
_entity_poly.pdbx_seq_one_letter_code
_entity_poly.pdbx_strand_id
1 'polypeptide(L)'
;MSIIDLDKRIKVDNKVDVKLAGKTYKILFDDNFQKTVAKASVEVMNGLKALDDPSWADKDMAVQKKDVENSFNSVKASAISALDKLLGNGEGKRLYKYYNYSTDALGAVLNALNDEAVKSVEVKEKKRKKLKHLATPTSVRG
;
A
#
# COMPACT_ATOMS: atom_id res chain seq x y z
N MET A 1 16.42 38.77 -17.09
CA MET A 1 16.11 37.92 -15.91
C MET A 1 16.39 36.48 -16.28
N SER A 2 17.00 35.71 -15.38
CA SER A 2 17.30 34.29 -15.60
C SER A 2 16.19 33.43 -15.00
N ILE A 3 15.58 32.56 -15.81
CA ILE A 3 14.56 31.62 -15.35
C ILE A 3 15.27 30.44 -14.68
N ILE A 4 14.91 30.15 -13.42
CA ILE A 4 15.39 28.96 -12.70
C ILE A 4 14.36 27.85 -12.87
N ASP A 5 14.79 26.75 -13.49
CA ASP A 5 13.99 25.55 -13.71
C ASP A 5 14.20 24.56 -12.55
N LEU A 6 13.22 24.50 -11.63
CA LEU A 6 13.26 23.65 -10.44
C LEU A 6 12.88 22.20 -10.75
N ASP A 7 12.16 21.92 -11.84
CA ASP A 7 11.76 20.57 -12.23
C ASP A 7 12.97 19.72 -12.62
N LYS A 8 13.99 20.35 -13.20
CA LYS A 8 15.30 19.70 -13.44
C LYS A 8 16.03 19.29 -12.16
N ARG A 9 15.73 19.91 -11.02
CA ARG A 9 16.35 19.62 -9.72
C ARG A 9 15.54 18.61 -8.90
N ILE A 10 14.24 18.51 -9.15
CA ILE A 10 13.31 17.67 -8.38
C ILE A 10 12.82 16.52 -9.27
N LYS A 11 13.46 15.35 -9.16
CA LYS A 11 12.99 14.14 -9.84
C LYS A 11 11.99 13.38 -8.96
N VAL A 12 10.72 13.35 -9.38
CA VAL A 12 9.67 12.52 -8.77
C VAL A 12 9.47 11.27 -9.63
N ASP A 13 9.88 10.11 -9.08
CA ASP A 13 9.78 8.81 -9.74
C ASP A 13 8.89 7.90 -8.89
N ASN A 14 7.59 8.17 -8.93
CA ASN A 14 6.57 7.45 -8.16
C ASN A 14 5.58 6.70 -9.04
N LYS A 15 5.86 6.59 -10.35
CA LYS A 15 5.08 5.78 -11.29
C LYS A 15 5.87 4.51 -11.57
N VAL A 16 5.32 3.36 -11.21
CA VAL A 16 6.01 2.08 -11.33
C VAL A 16 5.12 1.07 -12.05
N ASP A 17 5.72 0.29 -12.93
CA ASP A 17 5.07 -0.88 -13.55
C ASP A 17 5.20 -2.08 -12.61
N VAL A 18 4.08 -2.57 -12.11
CA VAL A 18 4.01 -3.73 -11.20
C VAL A 18 3.35 -4.90 -11.90
N LYS A 19 4.02 -6.06 -11.93
CA LYS A 19 3.44 -7.30 -12.46
C LYS A 19 2.82 -8.12 -11.34
N LEU A 20 1.52 -8.38 -11.42
CA LEU A 20 0.76 -9.11 -10.41
C LEU A 20 -0.29 -10.03 -11.07
N ALA A 21 -0.31 -11.30 -10.65
CA ALA A 21 -1.28 -12.31 -11.13
C ALA A 21 -1.47 -12.30 -12.66
N GLY A 22 -0.34 -12.29 -13.38
CA GLY A 22 -0.29 -12.34 -14.85
C GLY A 22 -0.54 -11.01 -15.58
N LYS A 23 -0.89 -9.92 -14.88
CA LYS A 23 -1.12 -8.59 -15.47
C LYS A 23 -0.06 -7.60 -15.03
N THR A 24 0.20 -6.58 -15.87
CA THR A 24 1.07 -5.44 -15.51
C THR A 24 0.20 -4.21 -15.26
N TYR A 25 0.46 -3.52 -14.15
CA TYR A 25 -0.27 -2.34 -13.69
C TYR A 25 0.68 -1.14 -13.62
N LYS A 26 0.20 0.00 -14.09
CA LYS A 26 0.86 1.30 -13.88
C LYS A 26 0.35 1.91 -12.59
N ILE A 27 1.15 1.86 -11.53
CA ILE A 27 0.76 2.33 -10.21
C ILE A 27 1.47 3.65 -9.91
N LEU A 28 0.72 4.59 -9.35
CA LEU A 28 1.24 5.84 -8.81
C LEU A 28 1.32 5.72 -7.29
N PHE A 29 2.54 5.68 -6.73
CA PHE A 29 2.79 5.70 -5.29
C PHE A 29 2.75 7.14 -4.76
N ASP A 30 1.55 7.72 -4.74
CA ASP A 30 1.25 9.02 -4.16
C ASP A 30 0.60 8.90 -2.77
N ASP A 31 0.19 10.03 -2.20
CA ASP A 31 -0.48 10.06 -0.90
C ASP A 31 -1.84 9.34 -0.93
N ASN A 32 -2.51 9.28 -2.09
CA ASN A 32 -3.77 8.54 -2.24
C ASN A 32 -3.54 7.03 -2.16
N PHE A 33 -2.46 6.54 -2.77
CA PHE A 33 -2.01 5.15 -2.60
C PHE A 33 -1.79 4.84 -1.12
N GLN A 34 -0.97 5.65 -0.44
CA GLN A 34 -0.61 5.45 0.97
C GLN A 34 -1.86 5.48 1.87
N LYS A 35 -2.74 6.46 1.65
CA LYS A 35 -4.02 6.59 2.38
C LYS A 35 -4.94 5.39 2.15
N THR A 36 -4.97 4.85 0.93
CA THR A 36 -5.81 3.69 0.59
C THR A 36 -5.32 2.43 1.30
N VAL A 37 -4.00 2.18 1.27
CA VAL A 37 -3.39 1.06 1.99
C VAL A 37 -3.61 1.20 3.49
N ALA A 38 -3.32 2.37 4.07
CA ALA A 38 -3.47 2.60 5.51
C ALA A 38 -4.93 2.42 6.00
N LYS A 39 -5.91 2.90 5.24
CA LYS A 39 -7.34 2.69 5.56
C LYS A 39 -7.70 1.20 5.55
N ALA A 40 -7.25 0.47 4.54
CA ALA A 40 -7.48 -0.97 4.46
C ALA A 40 -6.87 -1.69 5.67
N SER A 41 -5.62 -1.36 6.03
CA SER A 41 -4.96 -1.93 7.20
C SER A 41 -5.72 -1.64 8.50
N VAL A 42 -6.25 -0.42 8.68
CA VAL A 42 -7.07 -0.08 9.86
C VAL A 42 -8.35 -0.90 9.91
N GLU A 43 -9.06 -1.06 8.79
CA GLU A 43 -10.28 -1.87 8.73
C GLU A 43 -9.99 -3.35 9.03
N VAL A 44 -8.87 -3.88 8.53
CA VAL A 44 -8.42 -5.24 8.83
C VAL A 44 -8.10 -5.40 10.32
N MET A 45 -7.31 -4.50 10.89
CA MET A 45 -6.93 -4.55 12.30
C MET A 45 -8.15 -4.40 13.22
N ASN A 46 -9.08 -3.50 12.92
CA ASN A 46 -10.28 -3.30 13.73
C ASN A 46 -11.22 -4.50 13.67
N GLY A 47 -11.38 -5.11 12.48
CA GLY A 47 -12.20 -6.31 12.32
C GLY A 47 -11.67 -7.48 13.17
N LEU A 48 -10.36 -7.67 13.20
CA LEU A 48 -9.75 -8.73 14.02
C LEU A 48 -9.76 -8.41 15.52
N LYS A 49 -9.44 -7.17 15.91
CA LYS A 49 -9.48 -6.73 17.31
C LYS A 49 -10.84 -6.90 17.97
N ALA A 50 -11.93 -6.80 17.20
CA ALA A 50 -13.28 -7.01 17.73
C ALA A 50 -13.51 -8.46 18.23
N LEU A 51 -12.73 -9.42 17.72
CA LEU A 51 -12.77 -10.82 18.14
C LEU A 51 -11.84 -11.10 19.35
N ASP A 52 -10.84 -10.24 19.57
CA ASP A 52 -9.90 -10.34 20.69
C ASP A 52 -10.42 -9.65 21.98
N ASP A 53 -11.60 -9.02 21.92
CA ASP A 53 -12.21 -8.36 23.09
C ASP A 53 -12.58 -9.42 24.15
N PRO A 54 -12.14 -9.28 25.42
CA PRO A 54 -12.47 -10.25 26.47
C PRO A 54 -13.98 -10.48 26.64
N SER A 55 -14.79 -9.44 26.44
CA SER A 55 -16.26 -9.54 26.53
C SER A 55 -16.90 -10.31 25.38
N TRP A 56 -16.16 -10.56 24.28
CA TRP A 56 -16.64 -11.37 23.18
C TRP A 56 -16.82 -12.84 23.59
N ALA A 57 -15.96 -13.36 24.45
CA ALA A 57 -16.05 -14.72 24.97
C ALA A 57 -17.30 -14.96 25.84
N ASP A 58 -17.84 -13.89 26.45
CA ASP A 58 -19.04 -13.94 27.29
C ASP A 58 -20.36 -13.92 26.47
N LYS A 59 -20.29 -13.67 25.16
CA LYS A 59 -21.47 -13.67 24.28
C LYS A 59 -21.99 -15.08 24.05
N ASP A 60 -23.27 -15.20 23.70
CA ASP A 60 -23.84 -16.46 23.23
C ASP A 60 -23.11 -16.98 21.98
N MET A 61 -22.99 -18.31 21.86
CA MET A 61 -22.27 -18.97 20.76
C MET A 61 -22.79 -18.59 19.37
N ALA A 62 -24.11 -18.39 19.22
CA ALA A 62 -24.68 -17.95 17.95
C ALA A 62 -24.21 -16.54 17.57
N VAL A 63 -24.06 -15.65 18.55
CA VAL A 63 -23.53 -14.30 18.36
C VAL A 63 -22.04 -14.36 18.04
N GLN A 64 -21.27 -15.17 18.77
CA GLN A 64 -19.83 -15.36 18.50
C GLN A 64 -19.57 -15.80 17.05
N LYS A 65 -20.29 -16.82 16.55
CA LYS A 65 -20.17 -17.30 15.17
C LYS A 65 -20.49 -16.20 14.15
N LYS A 66 -21.54 -15.42 14.39
CA LYS A 66 -21.94 -14.31 13.53
C LYS A 66 -20.89 -13.19 13.52
N ASP A 67 -20.31 -12.87 14.66
CA ASP A 67 -19.26 -11.86 14.78
C ASP A 67 -17.99 -12.28 14.01
N VAL A 68 -17.61 -13.56 14.06
CA VAL A 68 -16.52 -14.12 13.25
C VAL A 68 -16.82 -13.94 11.76
N GLU A 69 -17.99 -14.40 11.29
CA GLU A 69 -18.39 -14.26 9.88
C GLU A 69 -18.38 -12.80 9.42
N ASN A 70 -18.91 -11.89 10.23
CA ASN A 70 -18.93 -10.46 9.92
C ASN A 70 -17.52 -9.87 9.83
N SER A 71 -16.64 -10.24 10.76
CA SER A 71 -15.26 -9.75 10.79
C SER A 71 -14.49 -10.20 9.56
N PHE A 72 -14.55 -11.49 9.20
CA PHE A 72 -13.92 -12.00 7.99
C PHE A 72 -14.52 -11.40 6.70
N ASN A 73 -15.84 -11.21 6.65
CA ASN A 73 -16.48 -10.56 5.52
C ASN A 73 -16.06 -9.11 5.36
N SER A 74 -15.92 -8.37 6.47
CA SER A 74 -15.45 -6.99 6.47
C SER A 74 -13.99 -6.91 6.01
N VAL A 75 -13.10 -7.70 6.61
CA VAL A 75 -11.67 -7.77 6.25
C VAL A 75 -11.51 -8.05 4.76
N LYS A 76 -12.25 -9.03 4.23
CA LYS A 76 -12.28 -9.37 2.80
C LYS A 76 -12.76 -8.20 1.94
N ALA A 77 -13.88 -7.57 2.31
CA ALA A 77 -14.45 -6.46 1.54
C ALA A 77 -13.49 -5.27 1.49
N SER A 78 -12.84 -4.96 2.60
CA SER A 78 -11.83 -3.92 2.72
C SER A 78 -10.63 -4.18 1.80
N ALA A 79 -10.08 -5.40 1.84
CA ALA A 79 -8.96 -5.78 0.98
C ALA A 79 -9.32 -5.71 -0.51
N ILE A 80 -10.50 -6.21 -0.90
CA ILE A 80 -11.01 -6.12 -2.27
C ILE A 80 -11.18 -4.66 -2.70
N SER A 81 -11.83 -3.83 -1.88
CA SER A 81 -12.08 -2.42 -2.20
C SER A 81 -10.78 -1.64 -2.36
N ALA A 82 -9.78 -1.91 -1.51
CA ALA A 82 -8.48 -1.29 -1.61
C ALA A 82 -7.79 -1.65 -2.93
N LEU A 83 -7.75 -2.94 -3.27
CA LEU A 83 -7.14 -3.39 -4.53
C LEU A 83 -7.90 -2.88 -5.76
N ASP A 84 -9.23 -2.79 -5.70
CA ASP A 84 -10.04 -2.18 -6.76
C ASP A 84 -9.68 -0.70 -6.98
N LYS A 85 -9.46 0.05 -5.89
CA LYS A 85 -9.04 1.47 -5.97
C LYS A 85 -7.62 1.63 -6.52
N LEU A 86 -6.71 0.73 -6.15
CA LEU A 86 -5.29 0.82 -6.51
C LEU A 86 -4.99 0.30 -7.93
N LEU A 87 -5.69 -0.75 -8.35
CA LEU A 87 -5.36 -1.51 -9.57
C LEU A 87 -6.44 -1.38 -10.66
N GLY A 88 -7.61 -0.84 -10.31
CA GLY A 88 -8.76 -0.69 -11.20
C GLY A 88 -9.96 -1.51 -10.76
N ASN A 89 -11.15 -1.03 -11.12
CA ASN A 89 -12.41 -1.62 -10.68
C ASN A 89 -12.52 -3.12 -11.04
N GLY A 90 -12.83 -3.97 -10.05
CA GLY A 90 -12.99 -5.41 -10.18
C GLY A 90 -11.70 -6.23 -10.05
N GLU A 91 -10.54 -5.60 -9.98
CA GLU A 91 -9.26 -6.28 -9.85
C GLU A 91 -9.08 -6.95 -8.48
N GLY A 92 -9.60 -6.38 -7.39
CA GLY A 92 -9.64 -7.01 -6.08
C GLY A 92 -10.40 -8.33 -6.10
N LYS A 93 -11.58 -8.38 -6.74
CA LYS A 93 -12.34 -9.63 -6.92
C LYS A 93 -11.62 -10.63 -7.82
N ARG A 94 -10.99 -10.15 -8.90
CA ARG A 94 -10.20 -11.00 -9.80
C ARG A 94 -9.04 -11.65 -9.06
N LEU A 95 -8.29 -10.87 -8.29
CA LEU A 95 -7.17 -11.36 -7.48
C LEU A 95 -7.65 -12.33 -6.41
N TYR A 96 -8.79 -12.06 -5.77
CA TYR A 96 -9.38 -12.98 -4.79
C TYR A 96 -9.64 -14.34 -5.42
N LYS A 97 -10.24 -14.37 -6.62
CA LYS A 97 -10.45 -15.62 -7.36
C LYS A 97 -9.14 -16.27 -7.81
N TYR A 98 -8.17 -15.47 -8.28
CA TYR A 98 -6.86 -15.96 -8.72
C TYR A 98 -6.08 -16.66 -7.59
N TYR A 99 -6.18 -16.13 -6.37
CA TYR A 99 -5.57 -16.71 -5.17
C TYR A 99 -6.51 -17.66 -4.41
N ASN A 100 -7.42 -18.33 -5.12
CA ASN A 100 -8.31 -19.36 -4.58
C ASN A 100 -9.15 -18.90 -3.37
N TYR A 101 -9.68 -17.69 -3.44
CA TYR A 101 -10.53 -17.09 -2.41
C TYR A 101 -9.81 -16.91 -1.05
N SER A 102 -8.50 -16.66 -1.07
CA SER A 102 -7.72 -16.31 0.11
C SER A 102 -7.70 -14.80 0.35
N THR A 103 -8.26 -14.36 1.48
CA THR A 103 -8.18 -12.96 1.92
C THR A 103 -6.78 -12.60 2.38
N ASP A 104 -6.05 -13.53 2.99
CA ASP A 104 -4.65 -13.33 3.41
C ASP A 104 -3.74 -13.06 2.22
N ALA A 105 -3.98 -13.73 1.09
CA ALA A 105 -3.26 -13.45 -0.15
C ALA A 105 -3.49 -12.01 -0.63
N LEU A 106 -4.71 -11.46 -0.49
CA LEU A 106 -4.97 -10.05 -0.81
C LEU A 106 -4.21 -9.11 0.13
N GLY A 107 -4.15 -9.45 1.42
CA GLY A 107 -3.35 -8.72 2.41
C GLY A 107 -1.86 -8.73 2.05
N ALA A 108 -1.32 -9.88 1.65
CA ALA A 108 0.06 -10.00 1.20
C ALA A 108 0.36 -9.15 -0.05
N VAL A 109 -0.60 -9.05 -0.98
CA VAL A 109 -0.49 -8.14 -2.13
C VAL A 109 -0.42 -6.68 -1.67
N LEU A 110 -1.30 -6.25 -0.78
CA LEU A 110 -1.29 -4.87 -0.26
C LEU A 110 0.04 -4.55 0.44
N ASN A 111 0.57 -5.48 1.24
CA ASN A 111 1.87 -5.33 1.89
C ASN A 111 3.01 -5.22 0.88
N ALA A 112 3.05 -6.11 -0.12
CA ALA A 112 4.08 -6.07 -1.15
C ALA A 112 4.05 -4.76 -1.96
N LEU A 113 2.85 -4.24 -2.27
CA LEU A 113 2.69 -2.93 -2.91
C LEU A 113 3.19 -1.79 -2.01
N ASN A 114 2.91 -1.87 -0.70
CA ASN A 114 3.38 -0.86 0.25
C ASN A 114 4.91 -0.87 0.40
N ASP A 115 5.53 -2.04 0.47
CA ASP A 115 6.99 -2.19 0.54
C ASP A 115 7.66 -1.57 -0.68
N GLU A 116 7.09 -1.77 -1.87
CA GLU A 116 7.61 -1.16 -3.10
C GLU A 116 7.43 0.36 -3.11
N ALA A 117 6.32 0.86 -2.58
CA ALA A 117 6.11 2.29 -2.40
C ALA A 117 7.17 2.90 -1.46
N VAL A 118 7.49 2.25 -0.34
CA VAL A 118 8.54 2.70 0.60
C VAL A 118 9.93 2.70 -0.05
N LYS A 119 10.29 1.63 -0.79
CA LYS A 119 11.56 1.57 -1.54
C LYS A 119 11.68 2.67 -2.58
N SER A 120 10.57 3.00 -3.25
CA SER A 120 10.53 4.11 -4.20
C SER A 120 10.88 5.45 -3.54
N VAL A 121 10.71 5.59 -2.22
CA VAL A 121 11.12 6.76 -1.43
C VAL A 121 12.56 6.65 -0.95
N GLU A 122 13.02 5.49 -0.46
CA GLU A 122 14.41 5.31 0.03
C GLU A 122 15.49 5.44 -1.07
N VAL A 123 15.23 4.92 -2.27
CA VAL A 123 16.15 5.09 -3.42
C VAL A 123 16.35 6.58 -3.74
N LYS A 124 15.37 7.43 -3.41
CA LYS A 124 15.43 8.88 -3.61
C LYS A 124 16.29 9.59 -2.57
N GLU A 125 16.32 9.17 -1.31
CA GLU A 125 17.23 9.74 -0.31
C GLU A 125 18.70 9.48 -0.66
N LYS A 126 19.05 8.24 -1.01
CA LYS A 126 20.42 7.88 -1.39
C LYS A 126 20.87 8.59 -2.67
N LYS A 127 19.99 8.71 -3.68
CA LYS A 127 20.27 9.52 -4.89
C LYS A 127 20.39 11.01 -4.59
N ARG A 128 19.52 11.59 -3.75
CA ARG A 128 19.60 13.00 -3.31
C ARG A 128 20.87 13.31 -2.54
N LYS A 129 21.31 12.42 -1.62
CA LYS A 129 22.59 12.58 -0.92
C LYS A 129 23.78 12.55 -1.89
N LYS A 130 23.78 11.63 -2.87
CA LYS A 130 24.83 11.56 -3.91
C LYS A 130 24.87 12.81 -4.80
N LEU A 131 23.70 13.34 -5.20
CA LEU A 131 23.57 14.59 -5.94
C LEU A 131 24.02 15.82 -5.13
N LYS A 132 23.77 15.86 -3.81
CA LYS A 132 24.29 16.92 -2.93
C LYS A 132 25.82 16.92 -2.85
N HIS A 133 26.46 15.74 -2.81
CA HIS A 133 27.92 15.63 -2.83
C HIS A 133 28.55 16.06 -4.16
N LEU A 134 27.87 15.85 -5.30
CA LEU A 134 28.34 16.36 -6.61
C LEU A 134 28.08 17.87 -6.81
N ALA A 135 27.14 18.46 -6.07
CA ALA A 135 26.77 19.87 -6.19
C ALA A 135 27.57 20.81 -5.28
N THR A 136 28.36 20.29 -4.34
CA THR A 136 29.43 21.05 -3.68
C THR A 136 30.62 21.12 -4.62
N PRO A 137 30.99 22.30 -5.16
CA PRO A 137 32.29 22.45 -5.80
C PRO A 137 33.33 22.13 -4.74
N THR A 138 34.20 21.17 -5.01
CA THR A 138 35.48 21.06 -4.31
C THR A 138 36.12 22.44 -4.37
N SER A 139 36.11 23.18 -3.25
CA SER A 139 36.76 24.47 -3.22
C SER A 139 38.22 24.24 -3.53
N VAL A 140 38.65 24.81 -4.65
CA VAL A 140 40.01 24.80 -5.14
C VAL A 140 40.93 25.25 -3.99
N ARG A 141 41.97 24.45 -3.74
CA ARG A 141 43.09 24.78 -2.86
C ARG A 141 43.58 26.21 -3.13
N GLY A 142 43.64 27.02 -2.07
CA GLY A 142 44.55 28.15 -1.95
C GLY A 142 45.69 27.76 -1.01
#